data_AF-A0A1C6FFL1-F1
#
_entry.id   AF-A0A1C6FFL1-F1
#
_cell.length_a   1.000
_cell.length_b   1.000
_cell.length_c   1.000
_cell.angle_alpha   90.00
_cell.angle_beta   90.00
_cell.angle_gamma   90.00
#
_symmetry.space_group_name_H-M   'P 1'
#
loop_
_entity.id
_entity.type
_entity.pdbx_description
1 polymer ?
#
loop_
_entity_poly.entity_id
_entity_poly.type
_entity_poly.pdbx_seq_one_letter_code
_entity_poly.pdbx_strand_id
1 'polypeptide(L)'
;MEDIRSKGRKYNEIMRAEGVCNDLAIPDIDISSMKKVCRHFEKSGECISVETDDDYYIGKVTQVSGKHILFEWFDARGEWYEPVRIKISDIRLITYKSRYVQVFSEHIEKR
;
A
#
# COMPACT_ATOMS: atom_id res chain seq x y z
N MET A 1 -33.30 -17.93 -8.20
CA MET A 1 -32.65 -16.82 -7.47
C MET A 1 -31.28 -16.68 -8.12
N GLU A 2 -31.08 -15.68 -8.99
CA GLU A 2 -29.82 -15.52 -9.74
C GLU A 2 -28.71 -15.06 -8.81
N ASP A 3 -27.55 -15.72 -8.91
CA ASP A 3 -26.36 -15.41 -8.14
C ASP A 3 -25.77 -14.06 -8.57
N ILE A 4 -25.94 -13.05 -7.72
CA ILE A 4 -25.46 -11.67 -7.92
C ILE A 4 -23.93 -11.61 -8.10
N ARG A 5 -23.19 -12.66 -7.71
CA ARG A 5 -21.72 -12.72 -7.86
C ARG A 5 -21.25 -13.12 -9.27
N SER A 6 -22.17 -13.59 -10.12
CA SER A 6 -21.86 -14.09 -11.47
C SER A 6 -21.84 -13.02 -12.56
N LYS A 7 -22.31 -11.79 -12.30
CA LYS A 7 -22.24 -10.70 -13.29
C LYS A 7 -20.92 -9.96 -13.09
N GLY A 8 -20.02 -10.07 -14.07
CA GLY A 8 -18.84 -9.21 -14.12
C GLY A 8 -19.26 -7.76 -13.87
N ARG A 9 -18.55 -7.04 -12.98
CA ARG A 9 -18.94 -5.68 -12.61
C ARG A 9 -19.04 -4.82 -13.88
N LYS A 10 -20.16 -4.13 -14.09
CA LYS A 10 -20.40 -3.26 -15.26
C LYS A 10 -19.25 -2.28 -15.51
N TYR A 11 -18.64 -1.82 -14.43
CA TYR A 11 -17.40 -1.04 -14.42
C TYR A 11 -16.28 -1.67 -15.27
N ASN A 12 -16.02 -2.97 -15.14
CA ASN A 12 -14.98 -3.67 -15.91
C ASN A 12 -15.32 -3.75 -17.41
N GLU A 13 -16.60 -3.86 -17.76
CA GLU A 13 -17.05 -3.84 -19.16
C GLU A 13 -16.80 -2.46 -19.78
N ILE A 14 -17.17 -1.39 -19.06
CA ILE A 14 -16.95 -0.01 -19.49
C ILE A 14 -15.44 0.26 -19.64
N MET A 15 -14.63 -0.07 -18.63
CA MET A 15 -13.17 0.15 -18.69
C MET A 15 -12.51 -0.57 -19.87
N ARG A 16 -13.00 -1.75 -20.24
CA ARG A 16 -12.52 -2.46 -21.45
C ARG A 16 -13.03 -1.81 -22.74
N ALA A 17 -14.29 -1.41 -22.80
CA ALA A 17 -14.89 -0.76 -23.96
C ALA A 17 -14.23 0.59 -24.28
N GLU A 18 -13.88 1.35 -23.24
CA GLU A 18 -13.15 2.63 -23.35
C GLU A 18 -11.65 2.43 -23.62
N GLY A 19 -11.16 1.19 -23.75
CA GLY A 19 -9.74 0.89 -24.00
C GLY A 19 -8.80 1.16 -22.82
N VAL A 20 -9.31 1.67 -21.69
CA VAL A 20 -8.53 2.04 -20.50
C VAL A 20 -7.70 0.87 -19.98
N CYS A 21 -8.21 -0.36 -20.07
CA CYS A 21 -7.49 -1.54 -19.61
C CYS A 21 -6.20 -1.85 -20.40
N ASN A 22 -6.05 -1.35 -21.63
CA ASN A 22 -4.91 -1.67 -22.50
C ASN A 22 -3.61 -0.98 -22.05
N ASP A 23 -3.74 0.17 -21.39
CA ASP A 23 -2.61 1.00 -20.95
C ASP A 23 -2.29 0.81 -19.46
N LEU A 24 -2.99 -0.10 -18.77
CA LEU A 24 -2.74 -0.38 -17.36
C LEU A 24 -1.43 -1.16 -17.21
N ALA A 25 -0.39 -0.47 -16.77
CA ALA A 25 0.84 -1.11 -16.31
C ALA A 25 0.52 -1.98 -15.09
N ILE A 26 0.78 -3.29 -15.21
CA ILE A 26 0.73 -4.20 -14.08
C ILE A 26 2.04 -4.02 -13.30
N PRO A 27 1.99 -3.60 -12.03
CA PRO A 27 3.21 -3.46 -11.24
C PRO A 27 3.84 -4.83 -10.99
N ASP A 28 5.18 -4.90 -11.07
CA ASP A 28 5.94 -6.11 -10.77
C ASP A 28 6.05 -6.33 -9.24
N ILE A 29 4.90 -6.59 -8.62
CA ILE A 29 4.75 -6.84 -7.18
C ILE A 29 4.00 -8.15 -7.01
N ASP A 30 4.60 -9.09 -6.28
CA ASP A 30 3.94 -10.34 -5.92
C ASP A 30 2.86 -10.10 -4.85
N ILE A 31 1.62 -9.94 -5.31
CA ILE A 31 0.44 -9.71 -4.47
C ILE A 31 -0.18 -11.01 -3.92
N SER A 32 0.48 -12.17 -4.05
CA SER A 32 -0.09 -13.45 -3.58
C SER A 32 -0.23 -13.51 -2.05
N SER A 33 0.40 -12.60 -1.31
CA SER A 33 0.20 -12.43 0.13
C SER A 33 0.66 -11.06 0.59
N MET A 34 0.03 -10.51 1.63
CA MET A 34 0.44 -9.23 2.22
C MET A 34 1.90 -9.24 2.68
N LYS A 35 2.41 -10.37 3.19
CA LYS A 35 3.82 -10.50 3.58
C LYS A 35 4.79 -10.29 2.42
N LYS A 36 4.45 -10.77 1.22
CA LYS A 36 5.29 -10.57 0.02
C LYS A 36 5.25 -9.11 -0.44
N VAL A 37 4.08 -8.48 -0.38
CA VAL A 37 3.92 -7.03 -0.62
C VAL A 37 4.79 -6.22 0.35
N CYS A 38 4.73 -6.50 1.66
CA CYS A 38 5.58 -5.82 2.64
C CYS A 38 7.08 -6.04 2.36
N ARG A 39 7.49 -7.25 1.93
CA ARG A 39 8.89 -7.52 1.55
C ARG A 39 9.34 -6.79 0.30
N HIS A 40 8.43 -6.53 -0.64
CA HIS A 40 8.74 -5.68 -1.78
C HIS A 40 9.10 -4.28 -1.29
N PHE A 41 8.26 -3.70 -0.43
CA PHE A 41 8.50 -2.36 0.09
C PHE A 41 9.73 -2.26 1.01
N GLU A 42 9.99 -3.28 1.83
CA GLU A 42 11.23 -3.41 2.60
C GLU A 42 12.49 -3.32 1.71
N LYS A 43 12.49 -4.04 0.57
CA LYS A 43 13.63 -4.04 -0.35
C LYS A 43 13.76 -2.75 -1.14
N SER A 44 12.63 -2.16 -1.52
CA SER A 44 12.61 -0.93 -2.34
C SER A 44 13.00 0.31 -1.55
N GLY A 45 12.71 0.35 -0.25
CA GLY A 45 12.80 1.55 0.57
C GLY A 45 11.82 2.67 0.18
N GLU A 46 10.86 2.38 -0.71
CA GLU A 46 9.82 3.33 -1.10
C GLU A 46 8.94 3.70 0.10
N CYS A 47 8.55 4.97 0.16
CA CYS A 47 7.55 5.42 1.10
C CYS A 47 6.16 4.91 0.66
N ILE A 48 5.38 4.43 1.61
CA ILE A 48 4.01 3.94 1.42
C ILE A 48 3.12 4.50 2.53
N SER A 49 1.81 4.44 2.33
CA SER A 49 0.86 4.46 3.44
C SER A 49 0.31 3.08 3.73
N VAL A 50 0.05 2.82 5.02
CA VAL A 50 -0.49 1.57 5.55
C VAL A 50 -1.71 1.91 6.38
N GLU A 51 -2.84 1.33 6.03
CA GLU A 51 -4.10 1.45 6.78
C GLU A 51 -4.36 0.16 7.55
N THR A 52 -4.73 0.32 8.81
CA THR A 52 -5.22 -0.75 9.69
C THR A 52 -6.65 -0.43 10.10
N ASP A 53 -7.27 -1.25 10.94
CA ASP A 53 -8.61 -0.94 11.47
C ASP A 53 -8.61 0.29 12.39
N ASP A 54 -7.48 0.54 13.07
CA ASP A 54 -7.38 1.55 14.13
C ASP A 54 -6.60 2.81 13.68
N ASP A 55 -5.63 2.65 12.77
CA ASP A 55 -4.65 3.68 12.45
C ASP A 55 -4.31 3.79 10.96
N TYR A 56 -3.82 4.97 10.59
CA TYR A 56 -3.21 5.28 9.29
C TYR A 56 -1.74 5.70 9.50
N TYR A 57 -0.83 5.01 8.82
CA TYR A 57 0.60 5.29 8.86
C TYR A 57 1.12 5.70 7.49
N ILE A 58 2.11 6.58 7.45
CA ILE A 58 2.88 6.91 6.25
C ILE A 58 4.37 6.86 6.57
N GLY A 59 5.14 6.21 5.70
CA GLY A 59 6.56 6.00 5.93
C GLY A 59 7.10 4.75 5.22
N LYS A 60 8.08 4.08 5.83
CA LYS A 60 8.85 3.01 5.20
C LYS A 60 8.81 1.73 6.01
N VAL A 61 8.69 0.60 5.30
CA VAL A 61 8.94 -0.72 5.88
C VAL A 61 10.45 -0.89 6.02
N THR A 62 10.97 -0.96 7.25
CA THR A 62 12.40 -1.16 7.49
C THR A 62 12.75 -2.61 7.78
N GLN A 63 11.78 -3.40 8.24
CA GLN A 63 11.98 -4.83 8.49
C GLN A 63 10.69 -5.62 8.36
N VAL A 64 10.75 -6.82 7.76
CA VAL A 64 9.66 -7.80 7.78
C VAL A 64 10.08 -9.04 8.59
N SER A 65 9.51 -9.21 9.79
CA SER A 65 9.86 -10.30 10.71
C SER A 65 8.65 -11.10 11.17
N GLY A 66 8.66 -12.41 10.87
CA GLY A 66 7.61 -13.33 11.27
C GLY A 66 6.23 -12.92 10.74
N LYS A 67 5.37 -12.43 11.65
CA LYS A 67 4.00 -11.95 11.40
C LYS A 67 3.86 -10.42 11.45
N HIS A 68 4.98 -9.68 11.55
CA HIS A 68 4.97 -8.24 11.74
C HIS A 68 5.89 -7.54 10.74
N ILE A 69 5.63 -6.25 10.55
CA ILE A 69 6.59 -5.31 9.99
C ILE A 69 7.05 -4.33 11.08
N LEU A 70 8.29 -3.87 10.97
CA LEU A 70 8.75 -2.65 11.61
C LEU A 70 8.60 -1.53 10.59
N PHE A 71 7.94 -0.45 11.01
CA PHE A 71 7.55 0.65 10.14
C PHE A 71 8.03 1.97 10.73
N GLU A 72 8.93 2.64 10.03
CA GLU A 72 9.32 4.02 10.36
C GLU A 72 8.28 4.95 9.76
N TRP A 73 7.76 5.87 10.56
CA TRP A 73 6.64 6.71 10.13
C TRP A 73 6.75 8.12 10.68
N PHE A 74 6.00 8.99 10.03
CA PHE A 74 5.86 10.40 10.38
C PHE A 74 4.38 10.80 10.32
N ASP A 75 4.04 11.89 11.00
CA ASP A 75 2.68 12.42 11.04
C ASP A 75 2.40 13.44 9.91
N ALA A 76 1.20 14.05 9.94
CA ALA A 76 0.81 15.07 8.97
C ALA A 76 1.64 16.37 9.06
N ARG A 77 2.44 16.56 10.11
CA ARG A 77 3.38 17.68 10.27
C ARG A 77 4.77 17.34 9.70
N GLY A 78 4.99 16.08 9.31
CA GLY A 78 6.29 15.60 8.88
C GLY A 78 7.26 15.33 10.04
N GLU A 79 6.75 15.19 11.27
CA GLU A 79 7.58 14.83 12.41
C GLU A 79 7.75 13.31 12.46
N TRP A 80 8.99 12.83 12.56
CA TRP A 80 9.28 11.41 12.70
C TRP A 80 8.98 10.91 14.10
N TYR A 81 8.35 9.74 14.18
CA TYR A 81 8.05 9.06 15.44
C TYR A 81 8.89 7.79 15.62
N GLU A 82 8.83 7.24 16.84
CA GLU A 82 9.40 5.93 17.10
C GLU A 82 8.81 4.87 16.17
N PRO A 83 9.64 3.95 15.63
CA PRO A 83 9.16 2.93 14.70
C PRO A 83 8.07 2.09 15.35
N VAL A 84 7.00 1.84 14.60
CA VAL A 84 5.86 1.07 15.06
C VAL A 84 5.95 -0.36 14.53
N ARG A 85 5.52 -1.31 15.36
CA ARG A 85 5.42 -2.71 14.97
C ARG A 85 3.99 -3.04 14.56
N ILE A 86 3.75 -3.23 13.27
CA ILE A 86 2.42 -3.50 12.72
C ILE A 86 2.29 -5.00 12.42
N LYS A 87 1.20 -5.63 12.87
CA LYS A 87 0.88 -7.01 12.48
C LYS A 87 0.44 -7.04 11.03
N ILE A 88 1.02 -7.94 10.24
CA ILE A 88 0.69 -8.08 8.82
C ILE A 88 -0.79 -8.44 8.61
N SER A 89 -1.41 -9.15 9.55
CA SER A 89 -2.83 -9.51 9.52
C SER A 89 -3.76 -8.31 9.66
N ASP A 90 -3.27 -7.22 10.23
CA ASP A 90 -4.09 -6.05 10.60
C ASP A 90 -4.04 -4.99 9.49
N ILE A 91 -3.15 -5.16 8.50
CA ILE A 91 -3.05 -4.30 7.32
C ILE A 91 -4.26 -4.55 6.40
N ARG A 92 -5.03 -3.49 6.17
CA ARG A 92 -6.21 -3.48 5.29
C ARG A 92 -5.90 -2.93 3.90
N LEU A 93 -5.08 -1.89 3.83
CA LEU A 93 -4.70 -1.25 2.57
C LEU A 93 -3.24 -0.80 2.62
N ILE A 94 -2.55 -0.97 1.50
CA ILE A 94 -1.27 -0.33 1.25
C ILE A 94 -1.44 0.55 0.01
N THR A 95 -1.13 1.84 0.14
CA THR A 95 -1.11 2.78 -0.98
C THR A 95 0.32 3.21 -1.24
N TYR A 96 0.74 3.14 -2.49
CA TYR A 96 2.08 3.54 -2.94
C TYR A 96 1.95 4.40 -4.19
N LYS A 97 2.95 5.26 -4.45
CA LYS A 97 2.99 6.18 -5.59
C LYS A 97 1.75 7.10 -5.71
N SER A 98 1.04 7.33 -4.61
CA SER A 98 0.04 8.39 -4.56
C SER A 98 0.74 9.74 -4.43
N ARG A 99 0.14 10.79 -4.99
CA ARG A 99 0.65 12.17 -4.85
C ARG A 99 0.92 12.53 -3.39
N TYR A 100 0.04 12.12 -2.48
CA TYR A 100 0.19 12.37 -1.04
C TYR A 100 1.49 11.75 -0.51
N VAL A 101 1.69 10.45 -0.75
CA VAL A 101 2.87 9.72 -0.29
C VAL A 101 4.15 10.29 -0.91
N GLN A 102 4.12 10.57 -2.22
CA GLN A 102 5.27 11.10 -2.95
C GLN A 102 5.69 12.48 -2.45
N VAL A 103 4.75 13.42 -2.38
CA VAL A 103 5.04 14.80 -1.95
C VAL A 103 5.64 14.82 -0.55
N PHE A 104 5.05 14.10 0.40
CA PHE A 104 5.62 14.02 1.75
C PHE A 104 7.02 13.41 1.73
N SER A 105 7.21 12.28 1.04
CA SER A 105 8.50 11.57 1.02
C SER A 105 9.66 12.39 0.43
N GLU A 106 9.36 13.34 -0.45
CA GLU A 106 10.35 14.23 -1.08
C GLU A 106 10.72 15.43 -0.19
N HIS A 107 9.81 15.87 0.68
CA HIS A 107 9.94 17.14 1.41
C HIS A 107 10.17 16.98 2.92
N ILE A 108 9.92 15.80 3.47
CA ILE A 108 10.26 15.51 4.86
C ILE A 108 11.78 15.36 5.02
N GLU A 109 12.32 15.86 6.14
CA GLU A 109 13.71 15.63 6.51
C GLU A 109 13.99 14.12 6.55
N LYS A 110 15.16 13.71 6.07
CA LYS A 110 15.52 12.29 6.08
C LYS A 110 15.85 11.87 7.51
N ARG A 111 15.28 10.75 7.94
CA ARG A 111 15.72 10.04 9.14
C ARG A 111 17.06 9.35 8.91
#